data_AF-A0A950Y0G1-F1
#
_entry.id   AF-A0A950Y0G1-F1
#
_cell.length_a   1.000
_cell.length_b   1.000
_cell.length_c   1.000
_cell.angle_alpha   90.00
_cell.angle_beta   90.00
_cell.angle_gamma   90.00
#
_symmetry.space_group_name_H-M   'P 1'
#
loop_
_entity.id
_entity.type
_entity.pdbx_description
1 polymer ?
#
loop_
_entity_poly.entity_id
_entity_poly.type
_entity_poly.pdbx_seq_one_letter_code
_entity_poly.pdbx_strand_id
1 'polypeptide(L)'
;MRSYLAAEGLDVAEAVRQGALVLSSSQNHLVNGAFDVDNMLDMLEAAVKQALNDGYRGLWATGDMTWELGPKNGLGNLIAYECGLEDLFHQYPALSGICQYHIDTLPASAVDKTLRTHRSVYINEMLSRLNPFYGVDDAPAPVESADTHKEMVGWLRAQEC
;
A
#
# COMPACT_ATOMS: atom_id res chain seq x y z
N MET A 1 -11.48 -9.14 -7.72
CA MET A 1 -11.71 -7.70 -7.98
C MET A 1 -12.90 -7.43 -8.90
N ARG A 2 -12.88 -7.79 -10.20
CA ARG A 2 -13.97 -7.45 -11.15
C ARG A 2 -15.38 -7.80 -10.67
N SER A 3 -15.59 -9.03 -10.21
CA SER A 3 -16.92 -9.48 -9.76
C SER A 3 -17.42 -8.75 -8.51
N TYR A 4 -16.51 -8.36 -7.61
CA TYR A 4 -16.85 -7.59 -6.42
C TYR A 4 -17.26 -6.16 -6.78
N LEU A 5 -16.48 -5.48 -7.64
CA LEU A 5 -16.85 -4.14 -8.12
C LEU A 5 -18.21 -4.13 -8.84
N ALA A 6 -18.50 -5.17 -9.63
CA ALA A 6 -19.79 -5.32 -10.28
C ALA A 6 -20.95 -5.56 -9.29
N ALA A 7 -20.70 -6.32 -8.22
CA ALA A 7 -21.68 -6.55 -7.16
C ALA A 7 -22.02 -5.26 -6.38
N GLU A 8 -21.03 -4.37 -6.22
CA GLU A 8 -21.20 -3.02 -5.66
C GLU A 8 -21.85 -2.02 -6.64
N GLY A 9 -22.25 -2.47 -7.84
CA GLY A 9 -22.99 -1.66 -8.80
C GLY A 9 -22.14 -0.87 -9.81
N LEU A 10 -20.82 -1.09 -9.87
CA LEU A 10 -19.98 -0.49 -10.90
C LEU A 10 -20.17 -1.19 -12.25
N ASP A 11 -20.42 -0.43 -13.32
CA ASP A 11 -20.24 -0.94 -14.68
C ASP A 11 -18.73 -1.03 -14.99
N VAL A 12 -18.16 -2.18 -14.63
CA VAL A 12 -16.73 -2.48 -14.80
C VAL A 12 -16.31 -2.38 -16.27
N ALA A 13 -17.19 -2.76 -17.20
CA ALA A 13 -16.84 -2.77 -18.62
C ALA A 13 -16.73 -1.34 -19.16
N GLU A 14 -17.70 -0.47 -18.84
CA GLU A 14 -17.65 0.93 -19.24
C GLU A 14 -16.52 1.68 -18.53
N ALA A 15 -16.32 1.47 -17.22
CA ALA A 15 -15.25 2.12 -16.48
C ALA A 15 -13.85 1.80 -17.06
N VAL A 16 -13.63 0.54 -17.49
CA VAL A 16 -12.40 0.16 -18.18
C VAL A 16 -12.30 0.79 -19.56
N ARG A 17 -13.39 0.82 -20.35
CA ARG A 17 -13.41 1.44 -21.69
C ARG A 17 -13.06 2.93 -21.64
N GLN A 18 -13.54 3.63 -20.62
CA GLN A 18 -13.28 5.06 -20.43
C GLN A 18 -11.89 5.36 -19.85
N GLY A 19 -11.15 4.36 -19.38
CA GLY A 19 -9.90 4.57 -18.64
C GLY A 19 -10.08 4.92 -17.16
N ALA A 20 -11.31 4.96 -16.66
CA ALA A 20 -11.64 5.24 -15.26
C ALA A 20 -11.28 4.09 -14.30
N LEU A 21 -11.09 2.88 -14.83
CA LEU A 21 -10.68 1.70 -14.07
C LEU A 21 -9.59 0.94 -14.82
N VAL A 22 -8.42 0.84 -14.20
CA VAL A 22 -7.33 -0.01 -14.67
C VAL A 22 -7.18 -1.19 -13.71
N LEU A 23 -7.26 -2.39 -14.24
CA LEU A 23 -6.99 -3.62 -13.49
C LEU A 23 -5.78 -4.27 -14.14
N SER A 24 -4.64 -4.20 -13.47
CA SER A 24 -3.40 -4.81 -13.92
C SER A 24 -3.03 -5.98 -13.01
N SER A 25 -2.60 -7.07 -13.62
CA SER A 25 -1.81 -8.12 -12.98
C SER A 25 -0.39 -8.16 -13.56
N SER A 26 0.03 -7.09 -14.24
CA SER A 26 1.35 -7.00 -14.85
C SER A 26 2.41 -6.91 -13.78
N GLN A 27 3.50 -7.64 -13.98
CA GLN A 27 4.68 -7.61 -13.13
C GLN A 27 5.76 -6.70 -13.72
N ASN A 28 5.35 -5.58 -14.35
CA ASN A 28 6.27 -4.71 -15.06
C ASN A 28 7.23 -3.98 -14.10
N HIS A 29 6.89 -3.86 -12.81
CA HIS A 29 7.81 -3.42 -11.74
C HIS A 29 8.85 -4.48 -11.38
N LEU A 30 8.77 -5.71 -11.90
CA LEU A 30 9.77 -6.73 -11.61
C LEU A 30 10.93 -6.65 -12.61
N VAL A 31 12.14 -6.38 -12.12
CA VAL A 31 13.37 -6.47 -12.91
C VAL A 31 14.07 -7.78 -12.55
N ASN A 32 14.22 -8.67 -13.53
CA ASN A 32 14.75 -10.04 -13.34
C ASN A 32 13.97 -10.86 -12.30
N GLY A 33 12.66 -10.60 -12.13
CA GLY A 33 11.81 -11.28 -11.17
C GLY A 33 11.96 -10.77 -9.72
N ALA A 34 12.70 -9.68 -9.51
CA ALA A 34 12.80 -8.99 -8.23
C ALA A 34 12.06 -7.65 -8.27
N PHE A 35 11.48 -7.26 -7.15
CA PHE A 35 10.72 -6.02 -7.01
C PHE A 35 11.66 -4.80 -7.13
N ASP A 36 11.42 -3.98 -8.16
CA ASP A 36 12.14 -2.74 -8.42
C ASP A 36 11.29 -1.56 -7.90
N VAL A 37 11.81 -0.92 -6.85
CA VAL A 37 11.13 0.17 -6.14
C VAL A 37 10.95 1.38 -7.04
N ASP A 38 12.02 1.81 -7.71
CA ASP A 38 12.03 3.02 -8.52
C ASP A 38 11.05 2.87 -9.69
N ASN A 39 11.06 1.72 -10.35
CA ASN A 39 10.14 1.44 -11.44
C ASN A 39 8.66 1.41 -10.99
N MET A 40 8.37 0.89 -9.79
CA MET A 40 7.00 0.92 -9.26
C MET A 40 6.54 2.36 -8.95
N LEU A 41 7.42 3.19 -8.38
CA LEU A 41 7.12 4.59 -8.10
C LEU A 41 6.95 5.40 -9.39
N ASP A 42 7.81 5.19 -10.39
CA ASP A 42 7.71 5.79 -11.72
C ASP A 42 6.39 5.43 -12.41
N MET A 43 5.94 4.18 -12.29
CA MET A 43 4.65 3.75 -12.83
C MET A 43 3.47 4.46 -12.14
N LEU A 44 3.49 4.62 -10.82
CA LEU A 44 2.46 5.36 -10.10
C LEU A 44 2.47 6.85 -10.47
N GLU A 45 3.66 7.44 -10.61
CA GLU A 45 3.84 8.82 -11.05
C GLU A 45 3.29 9.04 -12.47
N ALA A 46 3.61 8.14 -13.40
CA ALA A 46 3.09 8.17 -14.75
C ALA A 46 1.57 8.00 -14.77
N ALA A 47 1.03 7.09 -13.95
CA ALA A 47 -0.41 6.84 -13.88
C ALA A 47 -1.19 8.04 -13.34
N VAL A 48 -0.71 8.75 -12.30
CA VAL A 48 -1.39 9.97 -11.82
C VAL A 48 -1.32 11.10 -12.84
N LYS A 49 -0.19 11.27 -13.53
CA LYS A 49 -0.06 12.25 -14.63
C LYS A 49 -1.03 11.93 -15.76
N GLN A 50 -1.18 10.65 -16.13
CA GLN A 50 -2.10 10.21 -17.16
C GLN A 50 -3.55 10.47 -16.75
N ALA A 51 -3.95 10.12 -15.53
CA ALA A 51 -5.30 10.37 -15.03
C ALA A 51 -5.69 11.86 -15.10
N LEU A 52 -4.76 12.75 -14.73
CA LEU A 52 -4.97 14.19 -14.84
C LEU A 52 -5.09 14.66 -16.29
N ASN A 53 -4.25 14.14 -17.19
CA ASN A 53 -4.30 14.46 -18.62
C ASN A 53 -5.61 14.00 -19.29
N ASP A 54 -6.17 12.89 -18.83
CA ASP A 54 -7.46 12.35 -19.29
C ASP A 54 -8.67 13.10 -18.70
N GLY A 55 -8.43 14.11 -17.85
CA GLY A 55 -9.46 14.98 -17.28
C GLY A 55 -10.06 14.48 -15.96
N TYR A 56 -9.49 13.45 -15.34
CA TYR A 56 -9.87 13.04 -13.99
C TYR A 56 -9.28 13.99 -12.93
N ARG A 57 -9.89 13.99 -11.74
CA ARG A 57 -9.39 14.80 -10.61
C ARG A 57 -8.11 14.25 -9.97
N GLY A 58 -7.77 13.00 -10.26
CA GLY A 58 -6.65 12.31 -9.63
C GLY A 58 -6.72 10.80 -9.82
N LEU A 59 -5.77 10.10 -9.19
CA LEU A 59 -5.65 8.65 -9.21
C LEU A 59 -5.88 8.11 -7.80
N TRP A 60 -6.74 7.09 -7.70
CA TRP A 60 -6.86 6.27 -6.50
C TRP A 60 -6.31 4.87 -6.79
N ALA A 61 -5.21 4.50 -6.13
CA ALA A 61 -4.48 3.27 -6.38
C ALA A 61 -4.56 2.31 -5.19
N THR A 62 -4.60 1.01 -5.47
CA THR A 62 -4.47 -0.03 -4.43
C THR A 62 -3.75 -1.24 -5.00
N GLY A 63 -2.97 -1.93 -4.16
CA GLY A 63 -2.16 -3.08 -4.55
C GLY A 63 -1.93 -4.03 -3.38
N ASP A 64 -1.73 -5.31 -3.68
CA ASP A 64 -1.41 -6.36 -2.72
C ASP A 64 0.10 -6.50 -2.57
N MET A 65 0.65 -5.97 -1.48
CA MET A 65 2.08 -5.97 -1.22
C MET A 65 2.64 -7.36 -0.98
N THR A 66 1.81 -8.33 -0.58
CA THR A 66 2.21 -9.73 -0.45
C THR A 66 2.57 -10.32 -1.80
N TRP A 67 1.78 -9.97 -2.82
CA TRP A 67 2.00 -10.38 -4.20
C TRP A 67 3.21 -9.66 -4.82
N GLU A 68 3.32 -8.34 -4.63
CA GLU A 68 4.38 -7.55 -5.27
C GLU A 68 5.77 -7.84 -4.71
N LEU A 69 5.89 -8.11 -3.41
CA LEU A 69 7.18 -8.42 -2.79
C LEU A 69 7.55 -9.89 -2.95
N GLY A 70 6.59 -10.81 -2.94
CA GLY A 70 6.89 -12.24 -2.94
C GLY A 70 7.84 -12.67 -1.80
N PRO A 71 8.22 -13.97 -1.74
CA PRO A 71 9.06 -14.48 -0.66
C PRO A 71 10.55 -14.13 -0.81
N LYS A 72 10.96 -13.61 -1.98
CA LYS A 72 12.37 -13.37 -2.32
C LYS A 72 12.79 -11.91 -2.17
N ASN A 73 11.85 -10.96 -2.29
CA ASN A 73 12.19 -9.56 -2.14
C ASN A 73 12.17 -9.21 -0.65
N GLY A 74 13.31 -8.71 -0.18
CA GLY A 74 13.53 -8.49 1.24
C GLY A 74 12.76 -7.29 1.78
N LEU A 75 12.66 -7.24 3.11
CA LEU A 75 12.11 -6.12 3.89
C LEU A 75 12.63 -4.75 3.43
N GLY A 76 13.90 -4.65 3.02
CA GLY A 76 14.49 -3.39 2.57
C GLY A 76 13.77 -2.75 1.37
N ASN A 77 13.33 -3.55 0.39
CA ASN A 77 12.62 -3.02 -0.79
C ASN A 77 11.21 -2.55 -0.42
N LEU A 78 10.52 -3.26 0.48
CA LEU A 78 9.24 -2.80 1.01
C LEU A 78 9.41 -1.44 1.70
N ILE A 79 10.40 -1.31 2.59
CA ILE A 79 10.62 -0.07 3.32
C ILE A 79 10.95 1.08 2.36
N ALA A 80 11.85 0.85 1.41
CA ALA A 80 12.20 1.86 0.41
C ALA A 80 10.98 2.28 -0.42
N TYR A 81 10.14 1.33 -0.80
CA TYR A 81 8.89 1.60 -1.50
C TYR A 81 7.90 2.42 -0.67
N GLU A 82 7.62 2.04 0.58
CA GLU A 82 6.65 2.78 1.39
C GLU A 82 7.11 4.20 1.72
N CYS A 83 8.43 4.39 1.97
CA CYS A 83 8.99 5.73 2.15
C CYS A 83 8.87 6.56 0.87
N GLY A 84 9.25 6.01 -0.29
CA GLY A 84 9.13 6.70 -1.57
C GLY A 84 7.68 6.97 -1.97
N LEU A 85 6.74 6.10 -1.59
CA LEU A 85 5.32 6.29 -1.82
C LEU A 85 4.75 7.44 -0.99
N GLU A 86 5.18 7.58 0.27
CA GLU A 86 4.81 8.72 1.12
C GLU A 86 5.32 10.05 0.52
N ASP A 87 6.56 10.08 0.03
CA ASP A 87 7.11 11.24 -0.70
C ASP A 87 6.30 11.54 -1.97
N LEU A 88 5.89 10.50 -2.70
CA LEU A 88 5.08 10.63 -3.90
C LEU A 88 3.68 11.21 -3.59
N PHE A 89 3.03 10.80 -2.49
CA PHE A 89 1.77 11.39 -2.04
C PHE A 89 1.92 12.88 -1.69
N HIS A 90 3.05 13.27 -1.07
CA HIS A 90 3.34 14.68 -0.81
C HIS A 90 3.57 15.49 -2.10
N GLN A 91 4.26 14.90 -3.08
CA GLN A 91 4.53 15.54 -4.36
C GLN A 91 3.29 15.66 -5.25
N TYR A 92 2.38 14.66 -5.19
CA TYR A 92 1.17 14.60 -6.00
C TYR A 92 -0.09 14.51 -5.13
N PRO A 93 -0.67 15.65 -4.70
CA PRO A 93 -1.91 15.65 -3.90
C PRO A 93 -3.13 15.03 -4.60
N ALA A 94 -3.06 14.83 -5.91
CA ALA A 94 -4.07 14.13 -6.70
C ALA A 94 -3.91 12.60 -6.69
N LEU A 95 -2.84 12.09 -6.08
CA LEU A 95 -2.62 10.66 -5.86
C LEU A 95 -3.11 10.28 -4.46
N SER A 96 -3.84 9.19 -4.36
CA SER A 96 -4.25 8.58 -3.09
C SER A 96 -4.24 7.08 -3.24
N GLY A 97 -4.06 6.35 -2.14
CA GLY A 97 -4.11 4.90 -2.23
C GLY A 97 -4.04 4.17 -0.90
N ILE A 98 -4.22 2.85 -1.00
CA ILE A 98 -4.09 1.92 0.11
C ILE A 98 -3.23 0.74 -0.32
N CYS A 99 -2.12 0.53 0.39
CA CYS A 99 -1.32 -0.69 0.33
C CYS A 99 -2.01 -1.79 1.15
N GLN A 100 -2.24 -2.95 0.54
CA GLN A 100 -2.88 -4.09 1.20
C GLN A 100 -1.81 -5.09 1.63
N TYR A 101 -1.89 -5.58 2.86
CA TYR A 101 -0.96 -6.57 3.40
C TYR A 101 -1.72 -7.74 3.99
N HIS A 102 -1.24 -8.95 3.75
CA HIS A 102 -1.75 -10.12 4.45
C HIS A 102 -0.98 -10.31 5.76
N ILE A 103 -1.67 -10.10 6.89
CA ILE A 103 -1.03 -10.04 8.23
C ILE A 103 -0.27 -11.32 8.59
N ASP A 104 -0.74 -12.48 8.15
CA ASP A 104 -0.09 -13.77 8.50
C ASP A 104 1.18 -14.06 7.68
N THR A 105 1.38 -13.36 6.57
CA THR A 105 2.58 -13.52 5.72
C THR A 105 3.52 -12.34 5.81
N LEU A 106 3.06 -11.22 6.37
CA LEU A 106 3.87 -10.02 6.57
C LEU A 106 4.90 -10.28 7.69
N PRO A 107 6.21 -10.15 7.43
CA PRO A 107 7.22 -10.32 8.46
C PRO A 107 7.00 -9.34 9.63
N ALA A 108 7.35 -9.78 10.83
CA ALA A 108 7.15 -9.00 12.05
C ALA A 108 7.75 -7.58 11.99
N SER A 109 8.95 -7.47 11.42
CA SER A 109 9.66 -6.20 11.21
C SER A 109 9.03 -5.33 10.12
N ALA A 110 8.31 -5.91 9.16
CA ALA A 110 7.53 -5.14 8.19
C ALA A 110 6.31 -4.50 8.84
N VAL A 111 5.61 -5.20 9.75
CA VAL A 111 4.46 -4.65 10.48
C VAL A 111 4.82 -3.37 11.24
N ASP A 112 5.91 -3.40 12.03
CA ASP A 112 6.35 -2.22 12.79
C ASP A 112 6.63 -1.04 11.86
N LYS A 113 7.35 -1.27 10.76
CA LYS A 113 7.70 -0.18 9.85
C LYS A 113 6.49 0.36 9.09
N THR A 114 5.62 -0.50 8.56
CA THR A 114 4.35 -0.09 7.91
C THR A 114 3.49 0.75 8.86
N LEU A 115 3.42 0.37 10.15
CA LEU A 115 2.70 1.14 11.16
C LEU A 115 3.38 2.49 11.50
N ARG A 116 4.68 2.64 11.29
CA ARG A 116 5.34 3.94 11.47
C ARG A 116 5.20 4.86 10.27
N THR A 117 5.05 4.29 9.07
CA THR A 117 4.97 5.03 7.81
C THR A 117 3.56 5.53 7.49
N HIS A 118 2.50 4.76 7.76
CA HIS A 118 1.15 5.17 7.35
C HIS A 118 0.31 5.75 8.48
N ARG A 119 -0.36 6.87 8.20
CA ARG A 119 -1.21 7.57 9.17
C ARG A 119 -2.47 6.80 9.58
N SER A 120 -2.99 5.94 8.72
CA SER A 120 -4.26 5.23 8.96
C SER A 120 -4.14 3.76 8.57
N VAL A 121 -4.84 2.90 9.32
CA VAL A 121 -4.93 1.47 9.03
C VAL A 121 -6.39 1.09 8.84
N TYR A 122 -6.63 0.29 7.80
CA TYR A 122 -7.92 -0.34 7.51
C TYR A 122 -7.78 -1.81 7.84
N ILE A 123 -8.58 -2.29 8.81
CA ILE A 123 -8.47 -3.64 9.35
C ILE A 123 -9.51 -4.55 8.68
N ASN A 124 -10.71 -4.03 8.46
CA ASN A 124 -11.76 -4.70 7.70
C ASN A 124 -12.66 -3.67 7.00
N GLU A 125 -13.72 -4.15 6.33
CA GLU A 125 -14.67 -3.34 5.56
C GLU A 125 -15.31 -2.18 6.36
N MET A 126 -15.45 -2.34 7.68
CA MET A 126 -16.16 -1.39 8.55
C MET A 126 -15.23 -0.64 9.50
N LEU A 127 -13.95 -1.00 9.54
CA LEU A 127 -13.05 -0.62 10.62
C LEU A 127 -11.79 0.04 10.07
N SER A 128 -11.77 1.35 10.18
CA SER A 128 -10.56 2.16 10.04
C SER A 128 -10.19 2.80 11.37
N ARG A 129 -8.88 3.00 11.56
CA ARG A 129 -8.31 3.65 12.74
C ARG A 129 -7.21 4.61 12.30
N LEU A 130 -7.12 5.74 13.00
CA LEU A 130 -5.88 6.51 13.00
C LEU A 130 -4.81 5.65 13.66
N ASN A 131 -3.67 5.58 13.01
CA ASN A 131 -2.56 4.78 13.46
C ASN A 131 -1.82 5.50 14.59
N PRO A 132 -1.84 4.99 15.84
CA PRO A 132 -1.20 5.65 16.96
C PRO A 132 0.34 5.60 16.88
N PHE A 133 0.89 4.76 15.99
CA PHE A 133 2.33 4.57 15.81
C PHE A 133 2.93 5.42 14.67
N TYR A 134 2.09 6.17 13.94
CA TYR A 134 2.53 7.05 12.85
C TYR A 134 3.45 8.17 13.36
N GLY A 135 4.63 8.30 12.76
CA GLY A 135 5.54 9.41 13.04
C GLY A 135 6.20 9.40 14.43
N VAL A 136 6.24 8.27 15.13
CA VAL A 136 7.04 8.13 16.36
C VAL A 136 8.52 8.04 15.97
N ASP A 137 9.19 9.19 16.00
CA ASP A 137 10.60 9.54 15.73
C ASP A 137 11.64 8.41 15.51
N ASP A 138 12.57 8.69 14.60
CA ASP A 138 13.88 8.05 14.39
C ASP A 138 14.85 8.17 15.60
N ALA A 139 14.32 8.18 16.83
CA ALA A 139 15.18 7.93 18.00
C ALA A 139 15.80 6.53 17.81
N PRO A 140 17.12 6.35 18.01
CA PRO A 140 17.73 5.04 17.88
C PRO A 140 16.95 4.09 18.80
N ALA A 141 16.27 3.13 18.17
CA ALA A 141 15.30 2.29 18.87
C ALA A 141 15.97 1.73 20.13
N PRO A 142 15.36 1.88 21.32
CA PRO A 142 15.74 1.01 22.42
C PRO A 142 15.49 -0.40 21.88
N VAL A 143 16.57 -1.18 21.76
CA VAL A 143 16.65 -2.58 21.27
C VAL A 143 15.28 -3.17 20.98
N GLU A 144 14.95 -3.39 19.70
CA GLU A 144 13.74 -4.07 19.23
C GLU A 144 13.37 -5.20 20.19
N SER A 145 12.42 -4.93 21.08
CA SER A 145 11.95 -5.93 22.01
C SER A 145 10.83 -6.69 21.32
N ALA A 146 10.84 -8.02 21.44
CA ALA A 146 9.74 -8.85 20.97
C ALA A 146 8.37 -8.43 21.56
N ASP A 147 8.38 -7.61 22.60
CA ASP A 147 7.20 -7.08 23.28
C ASP A 147 6.54 -5.95 22.47
N THR A 148 7.29 -4.99 21.91
CA THR A 148 6.71 -3.91 21.08
C THR A 148 6.01 -4.46 19.83
N HIS A 149 6.59 -5.49 19.20
CA HIS A 149 5.97 -6.14 18.05
C HIS A 149 4.68 -6.87 18.42
N LYS A 150 4.69 -7.63 19.53
CA LYS A 150 3.48 -8.30 20.04
C LYS A 150 2.39 -7.31 20.41
N GLU A 151 2.75 -6.15 20.94
CA GLU A 151 1.81 -5.07 21.24
C GLU A 151 1.17 -4.51 19.97
N MET A 152 1.93 -4.26 18.91
CA MET A 152 1.40 -3.75 17.64
C MET A 152 0.49 -4.75 16.93
N VAL A 153 0.93 -6.00 16.79
CA VAL A 153 0.10 -7.07 16.19
C VAL A 153 -1.10 -7.38 17.07
N GLY A 154 -0.90 -7.39 18.40
CA GLY A 154 -1.98 -7.53 19.38
C GLY A 154 -2.99 -6.40 19.27
N TRP A 155 -2.54 -5.16 19.09
CA TRP A 155 -3.42 -4.00 18.88
C TRP A 155 -4.24 -4.16 17.60
N LEU A 156 -3.63 -4.52 16.47
CA LEU A 156 -4.33 -4.75 15.21
C LEU A 156 -5.42 -5.82 15.36
N ARG A 157 -5.07 -6.98 15.94
CA ARG A 157 -5.99 -8.11 16.13
C ARG A 157 -7.07 -7.83 17.17
N ALA A 158 -6.77 -7.03 18.20
CA ALA A 158 -7.74 -6.66 19.23
C ALA A 158 -8.85 -5.73 18.71
N GLN A 159 -8.66 -5.09 17.54
CA GLN A 159 -9.73 -4.29 16.94
C GLN A 159 -10.77 -5.14 16.19
N GLU A 160 -10.52 -6.43 15.93
CA GLU A 160 -11.44 -7.32 15.20
C GLU A 160 -12.56 -7.92 16.08
N CYS A 161 -12.69 -7.46 17.34
CA CYS A 161 -13.72 -7.88 18.30
C CYS A 161 -14.91 -6.93 18.38
#